data_AF-A0AAJ2VFY0-F1
#
_entry.id   AF-A0AAJ2VFY0-F1
#
_cell.length_a   1.000
_cell.length_b   1.000
_cell.length_c   1.000
_cell.angle_alpha   90.00
_cell.angle_beta   90.00
_cell.angle_gamma   90.00
#
_symmetry.space_group_name_H-M   'P 1'
#
loop_
_entity.id
_entity.type
_entity.pdbx_description
1 polymer ?
#
loop_
_entity_poly.entity_id
_entity_poly.type
_entity_poly.pdbx_seq_one_letter_code
_entity_poly.pdbx_strand_id
1 'polypeptide(L)'
;MACTVKKYEQLISLYRQEGLPLSAQNNLMSFFGYWGSLFLTLFFKRVLDGKPVNIAPKQPLPLEAYTFVASQPRELTGWIRVYYYIHAACFLMFWVGCGIAFLGNRLGWMR
;
A
#
# COMPACT_ATOMS: atom_id res chain seq x y z
N MET A 1 4.51 2.07 -16.09
CA MET A 1 4.21 0.95 -15.16
C MET A 1 5.41 0.04 -14.88
N ALA A 2 6.15 -0.45 -15.90
CA ALA A 2 7.28 -1.38 -15.69
C ALA A 2 8.38 -0.88 -14.71
N CYS A 3 8.70 0.42 -14.72
CA CYS A 3 9.66 1.00 -13.78
C CYS A 3 9.20 0.93 -12.31
N THR A 4 7.91 1.18 -12.05
CA THR A 4 7.32 1.11 -10.72
C THR A 4 7.30 -0.31 -10.18
N VAL A 5 7.00 -1.29 -11.03
CA VAL A 5 7.05 -2.72 -10.66
C VAL A 5 8.47 -3.12 -10.24
N LYS A 6 9.48 -2.75 -11.02
CA LYS A 6 10.89 -3.03 -10.66
C LYS A 6 11.31 -2.39 -9.34
N LYS A 7 10.94 -1.13 -9.10
CA LYS A 7 11.22 -0.43 -7.83
C LYS A 7 10.50 -1.08 -6.64
N TYR A 8 9.25 -1.51 -6.85
CA TYR A 8 8.50 -2.26 -5.85
C TYR A 8 9.20 -3.58 -5.49
N GLU A 9 9.53 -4.41 -6.49
CA GLU A 9 10.17 -5.70 -6.24
C GLU A 9 11.54 -5.54 -5.59
N GLN A 10 12.31 -4.54 -6.00
CA GLN A 10 13.59 -4.21 -5.39
C GLN A 10 13.44 -3.83 -3.91
N LEU A 11 12.47 -2.97 -3.57
CA LEU A 11 12.22 -2.59 -2.17
C LEU A 11 11.81 -3.79 -1.31
N ILE A 12 10.93 -4.66 -1.82
CA ILE A 12 10.54 -5.89 -1.11
C ILE A 12 11.73 -6.82 -0.92
N SER A 13 12.56 -6.99 -1.95
CA SER A 13 13.73 -7.84 -1.90
C SER A 13 14.71 -7.36 -0.82
N LEU A 14 15.04 -6.07 -0.81
CA LEU A 14 15.92 -5.47 0.21
C LEU A 14 15.32 -5.60 1.62
N TYR A 15 14.02 -5.30 1.78
CA TYR A 15 13.34 -5.42 3.07
C TYR A 15 13.38 -6.86 3.62
N ARG A 16 13.26 -7.87 2.75
CA ARG A 16 13.37 -9.28 3.12
C ARG A 16 14.81 -9.70 3.43
N GLN A 17 15.80 -9.19 2.71
CA GLN A 17 17.21 -9.47 2.96
C GLN A 17 17.65 -9.00 4.36
N GLU A 18 17.10 -7.88 4.82
CA GLU A 18 17.30 -7.38 6.19
C GLU A 18 16.56 -8.19 7.27
N GLY A 19 15.76 -9.20 6.89
CA GLY A 19 15.01 -10.02 7.84
C GLY A 19 13.88 -9.26 8.55
N LEU A 20 13.44 -8.12 8.02
CA LEU A 20 12.45 -7.27 8.66
C LEU A 20 11.05 -7.89 8.59
N PRO A 21 10.23 -7.77 9.65
CA PRO A 21 8.95 -8.45 9.70
C PRO A 21 7.89 -7.76 8.81
N LEU A 22 7.03 -8.57 8.23
CA LEU A 22 5.78 -8.16 7.59
C LEU A 22 4.61 -8.80 8.33
N SER A 23 3.44 -8.14 8.32
CA SER A 23 2.20 -8.79 8.75
C SER A 23 1.90 -10.01 7.88
N ALA A 24 1.14 -10.98 8.40
CA ALA A 24 0.76 -12.17 7.63
C ALA A 24 0.08 -11.81 6.29
N GLN A 25 -0.78 -10.79 6.30
CA GLN A 25 -1.41 -10.26 5.09
C GLN A 25 -0.39 -9.68 4.12
N ASN A 26 0.53 -8.82 4.57
CA ASN A 26 1.52 -8.21 3.68
C ASN A 26 2.52 -9.25 3.17
N ASN A 27 2.91 -10.22 3.99
CA ASN A 27 3.76 -11.31 3.56
C ASN A 27 3.08 -12.11 2.45
N LEU A 28 1.81 -12.49 2.63
CA LEU A 28 1.02 -13.17 1.61
C LEU A 28 0.91 -12.33 0.33
N MET A 29 0.53 -11.06 0.46
CA MET A 29 0.33 -10.15 -0.69
C MET A 29 1.61 -9.93 -1.49
N SER A 30 2.78 -9.93 -0.85
CA SER A 30 4.04 -9.76 -1.58
C SER A 30 4.31 -10.87 -2.60
N PHE A 31 3.77 -12.09 -2.42
CA PHE A 31 3.89 -13.18 -3.38
C PHE A 31 3.00 -13.00 -4.63
N PHE A 32 1.99 -12.12 -4.56
CA PHE A 32 1.12 -11.80 -5.70
C PHE A 32 1.70 -10.73 -6.64
N GLY A 33 2.97 -10.31 -6.43
CA GLY A 33 3.65 -9.32 -7.25
C GLY A 33 2.86 -8.02 -7.35
N TYR A 34 2.60 -7.56 -8.58
CA TYR A 34 1.85 -6.33 -8.84
C TYR A 34 0.44 -6.34 -8.22
N TRP A 35 -0.26 -7.47 -8.20
CA TRP A 35 -1.63 -7.55 -7.69
C TRP A 35 -1.70 -7.35 -6.17
N GLY A 36 -0.66 -7.75 -5.43
CA GLY A 36 -0.54 -7.50 -4.00
C GLY A 36 0.11 -6.16 -3.64
N SER A 37 0.60 -5.42 -4.64
CA SER A 37 1.36 -4.17 -4.44
C SER A 37 0.58 -3.09 -3.69
N LEU A 38 -0.75 -3.09 -3.77
CA LEU A 38 -1.60 -2.13 -3.07
C LEU A 38 -1.41 -2.20 -1.54
N PHE A 39 -1.48 -3.41 -0.96
CA PHE A 39 -1.35 -3.60 0.49
C PHE A 39 0.04 -3.21 0.99
N LEU A 40 1.06 -3.58 0.22
CA LEU A 40 2.45 -3.23 0.52
C LEU A 40 2.71 -1.73 0.36
N THR A 41 2.12 -1.09 -0.64
CA THR A 41 2.19 0.37 -0.80
C THR A 41 1.58 1.06 0.40
N LEU A 42 0.40 0.62 0.85
CA LEU A 42 -0.23 1.17 2.06
C LEU A 42 0.64 0.99 3.29
N PHE A 43 1.24 -0.19 3.44
CA PHE A 43 2.18 -0.48 4.51
C PHE A 43 3.39 0.46 4.47
N PHE A 44 4.16 0.48 3.39
CA PHE A 44 5.36 1.32 3.30
C PHE A 44 5.05 2.82 3.36
N LYS A 45 3.90 3.26 2.84
CA LYS A 45 3.45 4.64 2.98
C LYS A 45 3.26 5.02 4.45
N ARG A 46 2.64 4.14 5.26
CA ARG A 46 2.47 4.39 6.70
C ARG A 46 3.82 4.38 7.43
N VAL A 47 4.72 3.47 7.06
CA VAL A 47 6.08 3.41 7.62
C VAL A 47 6.87 4.69 7.29
N LEU A 48 6.85 5.14 6.03
CA LEU A 48 7.49 6.40 5.61
C LEU A 48 6.91 7.64 6.31
N ASP A 49 5.60 7.64 6.58
CA ASP A 49 4.95 8.73 7.32
C ASP A 49 5.21 8.65 8.85
N GLY A 50 5.96 7.65 9.33
CA GLY A 50 6.18 7.43 10.76
C GLY A 50 4.91 7.05 11.53
N LYS A 51 3.87 6.59 10.84
CA LYS A 51 2.60 6.21 11.47
C LYS A 51 2.72 4.83 12.12
N PRO A 52 2.13 4.61 13.30
CA PRO A 52 2.17 3.32 13.95
C PRO A 52 1.53 2.24 13.07
N VAL A 53 2.27 1.15 12.87
CA VAL A 53 1.86 -0.06 12.18
C VAL A 53 2.03 -1.25 13.12
N ASN A 54 1.03 -2.12 13.15
CA ASN A 54 1.10 -3.40 13.85
C ASN A 54 1.22 -4.53 12.83
N ILE A 55 2.14 -5.47 13.07
CA ILE A 55 2.32 -6.66 12.23
C ILE A 55 1.38 -7.80 12.64
N ALA A 56 0.97 -7.83 13.90
CA ALA A 56 -0.06 -8.71 14.45
C ALA A 56 -0.79 -8.00 15.61
N PRO A 57 -1.89 -8.54 16.15
CA PRO A 57 -2.55 -7.98 17.31
C PRO A 57 -1.55 -7.79 18.47
N LYS A 58 -1.45 -6.56 18.99
CA LYS A 58 -0.51 -6.16 20.06
C LYS A 58 0.98 -6.33 19.72
N GLN A 59 1.32 -6.55 18.44
CA GLN A 59 2.70 -6.65 17.98
C GLN A 59 3.02 -5.46 17.07
N PRO A 60 3.61 -4.37 17.60
CA PRO A 60 4.02 -3.23 16.81
C PRO A 60 5.17 -3.60 15.87
N LEU A 61 5.27 -2.85 14.77
CA LEU A 61 6.41 -2.95 13.86
C LEU A 61 7.68 -2.45 14.58
N PRO A 62 8.83 -3.17 14.47
CA PRO A 62 10.08 -2.76 15.11
C PRO A 62 10.59 -1.43 14.56
N LEU A 63 11.34 -0.67 15.37
CA LEU A 63 11.88 0.63 14.97
C LEU A 63 12.85 0.50 13.78
N GLU A 64 13.58 -0.61 13.73
CA GLU A 64 14.53 -0.98 12.67
C GLU A 64 13.86 -0.94 11.29
N ALA A 65 12.59 -1.36 11.20
CA ALA A 65 11.85 -1.32 9.95
C ALA A 65 11.55 0.11 9.48
N TYR A 66 11.24 1.04 10.41
CA TYR A 66 11.04 2.45 10.08
C TYR A 66 12.35 3.09 9.63
N THR A 67 13.44 2.82 10.37
CA THR A 67 14.78 3.33 10.04
C THR A 67 15.24 2.84 8.68
N PHE A 68 15.06 1.55 8.39
CA PHE A 68 15.43 0.95 7.10
C PHE A 68 14.65 1.58 5.94
N VAL A 69 13.33 1.73 6.08
CA VAL A 69 12.51 2.31 5.00
C VAL A 69 12.83 3.79 4.80
N ALA A 70 13.12 4.53 5.87
CA ALA A 70 13.52 5.93 5.82
C ALA A 70 14.93 6.13 5.23
N SER A 71 15.84 5.16 5.38
CA SER A 71 17.20 5.22 4.82
C SER A 71 17.26 4.90 3.32
N GLN A 72 16.18 4.40 2.72
CA GLN A 72 16.16 4.07 1.30
C GLN A 72 16.22 5.34 0.42
N PRO A 73 16.90 5.27 -0.75
CA PRO A 73 16.98 6.40 -1.66
C PRO A 73 15.59 6.84 -2.14
N ARG A 74 15.40 8.15 -2.30
CA ARG A 74 14.11 8.74 -2.72
C ARG A 74 13.69 8.26 -4.11
N GLU A 75 14.66 7.88 -4.94
CA GLU A 75 14.45 7.28 -6.25
C GLU A 75 13.72 5.93 -6.15
N LEU A 76 13.96 5.18 -5.06
CA LEU A 76 13.37 3.87 -4.78
C LEU A 76 12.04 3.99 -4.01
N THR A 77 11.82 5.02 -3.20
CA THR A 77 10.59 5.16 -2.39
C THR A 77 9.61 6.19 -2.90
N GLY A 78 10.03 7.12 -3.77
CA GLY A 78 9.21 8.25 -4.22
C GLY A 78 7.94 7.85 -4.97
N TRP A 79 7.93 6.69 -5.62
CA TRP A 79 6.75 6.16 -6.31
C TRP A 79 5.62 5.78 -5.34
N ILE A 80 5.92 5.45 -4.08
CA ILE A 80 4.95 4.97 -3.08
C ILE A 80 3.87 6.02 -2.84
N ARG A 81 4.27 7.30 -2.68
CA ARG A 81 3.32 8.39 -2.45
C ARG A 81 2.41 8.61 -3.65
N VAL A 82 2.97 8.62 -4.86
CA VAL A 82 2.19 8.79 -6.10
C VAL A 82 1.20 7.65 -6.28
N TYR A 83 1.68 6.41 -6.13
CA TYR A 83 0.86 5.22 -6.29
C TYR A 83 -0.28 5.14 -5.25
N TYR A 84 -0.01 5.54 -4.01
CA TYR A 84 -1.02 5.67 -2.96
C TYR A 84 -2.14 6.64 -3.36
N TYR A 85 -1.81 7.84 -3.84
CA TYR A 85 -2.83 8.83 -4.19
C TYR A 85 -3.63 8.44 -5.44
N ILE A 86 -3.00 7.78 -6.42
CA ILE A 86 -3.71 7.22 -7.57
C ILE A 86 -4.77 6.21 -7.08
N HIS A 87 -4.38 5.27 -6.20
CA HIS A 87 -5.33 4.29 -5.68
C HIS A 87 -6.42 4.93 -4.83
N ALA A 88 -6.06 5.89 -3.97
CA ALA A 88 -7.04 6.62 -3.16
C ALA A 88 -8.07 7.35 -4.03
N ALA A 89 -7.63 7.99 -5.12
CA ALA A 89 -8.52 8.63 -6.08
C ALA A 89 -9.43 7.62 -6.81
N CYS A 90 -8.87 6.49 -7.26
CA CYS A 90 -9.65 5.42 -7.87
C CYS A 90 -10.72 4.87 -6.92
N PHE A 91 -10.37 4.60 -5.66
CA PHE A 91 -11.32 4.16 -4.64
C PHE A 91 -12.40 5.21 -4.38
N LEU A 92 -12.02 6.49 -4.28
CA LEU A 92 -12.99 7.57 -4.09
C LEU A 92 -13.99 7.65 -5.24
N MET A 93 -13.51 7.61 -6.50
CA MET A 93 -14.37 7.62 -7.68
C MET A 93 -15.31 6.41 -7.70
N PHE A 94 -14.81 5.22 -7.35
CA PHE A 94 -15.64 4.02 -7.25
C PHE A 94 -16.77 4.19 -6.21
N TRP A 95 -16.45 4.67 -5.00
CA TRP A 95 -17.45 4.92 -3.96
C TRP A 95 -18.47 5.98 -4.35
N VAL A 96 -18.04 7.05 -5.02
CA VAL A 96 -18.95 8.07 -5.56
C VAL A 96 -19.90 7.46 -6.60
N GLY A 97 -19.37 6.66 -7.53
CA GLY A 97 -20.17 5.94 -8.51
C GLY A 97 -21.20 5.01 -7.87
N CYS A 98 -20.79 4.20 -6.89
CA CYS A 98 -21.70 3.36 -6.11
C CYS A 98 -22.76 4.17 -5.37
N GLY A 99 -22.39 5.32 -4.78
CA GLY A 99 -23.32 6.20 -4.09
C GLY A 99 -24.36 6.81 -5.01
N ILE A 100 -23.95 7.31 -6.18
CA ILE A 100 -24.85 7.83 -7.21
C ILE A 100 -25.78 6.71 -7.70
N ALA A 101 -25.25 5.51 -7.95
CA ALA A 101 -26.04 4.40 -8.43
C ALA A 101 -27.09 3.95 -7.40
N PHE A 102 -26.69 3.90 -6.13
CA PHE A 102 -27.58 3.58 -5.02
C PHE A 102 -28.71 4.61 -4.87
N LEU A 103 -28.38 5.91 -4.95
CA LEU A 103 -29.38 6.99 -4.91
C LEU A 103 -30.31 6.95 -6.12
N GLY A 104 -29.78 6.74 -7.33
CA GLY A 104 -30.57 6.61 -8.55
C GLY A 104 -31.56 5.45 -8.51
N ASN A 105 -31.14 4.30 -7.94
CA ASN A 105 -32.03 3.16 -7.73
C ASN A 105 -33.12 3.45 -6.69
N ARG A 106 -32.80 4.23 -5.64
CA ARG A 106 -33.77 4.63 -4.60
C ARG A 106 -34.78 5.67 -5.09
N LEU A 107 -34.35 6.58 -5.97
CA LEU A 107 -35.17 7.67 -6.52
C LEU A 107 -35.93 7.27 -7.81
N GLY A 108 -35.74 6.05 -8.31
CA GLY A 108 -36.44 5.54 -9.49
C GLY A 108 -35.93 6.08 -10.83
N TRP A 109 -34.77 6.74 -10.87
CA TRP A 109 -34.17 7.29 -12.09
C TRP A 109 -33.60 6.24 -13.05
N MET A 110 -33.43 4.99 -12.60
CA MET A 110 -32.86 3.89 -13.38
C MET A 110 -33.89 2.79 -13.72
N ARG A 111 -35.17 3.13 -13.80
CA ARG A 111 -36.22 2.28 -14.39
C ARG A 111 -36.57 2.74 -15.79
#